data_AF-A0A4Y1RC60-F1
#
_entry.id   AF-A0A4Y1RC60-F1
#
_cell.length_a   1.000
_cell.length_b   1.000
_cell.length_c   1.000
_cell.angle_alpha   90.00
_cell.angle_beta   90.00
_cell.angle_gamma   90.00
#
_symmetry.space_group_name_H-M   'P 1'
#
loop_
_entity.id
_entity.type
_entity.pdbx_description
1 polymer ?
#
loop_
_entity_poly.entity_id
_entity_poly.type
_entity_poly.pdbx_seq_one_letter_code
_entity_poly.pdbx_strand_id
1 'polypeptide(L)' 'MESTDSSTASQQQQQQQPQPQPQPNLPPGFRFHPTDEELVVHYLKKKVTSAPLPVAIIAEIELYKFDPWELPGT' A
#
# COMPACT_ATOMS: atom_id res chain seq x y z
N MET A 1 52.56 -2.73 22.84
CA MET A 1 51.95 -3.55 21.78
C MET A 1 50.62 -3.99 22.35
N GLU A 2 49.58 -3.18 22.10
CA GLU A 2 48.26 -3.40 22.68
C GLU A 2 47.40 -4.04 21.60
N SER A 3 47.01 -5.30 21.84
CA SER A 3 46.16 -6.07 20.95
C SER A 3 44.72 -5.68 21.22
N THR A 4 44.10 -4.92 20.32
CA THR A 4 42.64 -4.77 20.31
C THR A 4 42.03 -5.94 19.55
N ASP A 5 41.53 -6.89 20.34
CA ASP A 5 40.38 -7.71 20.00
C ASP A 5 39.16 -6.80 19.76
N SER A 6 38.30 -7.22 18.83
CA SER A 6 36.83 -7.20 18.94
C SER A 6 36.20 -7.00 17.56
N SER A 7 35.86 -8.14 16.98
CA SER A 7 34.62 -8.43 16.25
C SER A 7 33.70 -7.22 16.00
N THR A 8 33.66 -6.77 14.76
CA THR A 8 32.52 -6.02 14.22
C THR A 8 32.15 -6.62 12.89
N ALA A 9 31.13 -7.48 12.91
CA ALA A 9 30.25 -7.72 11.77
C ALA A 9 29.02 -8.50 12.24
N SER A 10 28.29 -7.97 13.22
CA SER A 10 26.89 -8.34 13.41
C SER A 10 26.11 -7.67 12.29
N GLN A 11 26.04 -8.34 11.14
CA GLN A 11 25.28 -7.89 9.98
C GLN A 11 23.79 -8.05 10.33
N GLN A 12 23.20 -6.96 10.80
CA GLN A 12 21.77 -6.84 11.09
C GLN A 12 20.98 -7.08 9.81
N GLN A 13 20.21 -8.17 9.78
CA GLN A 13 19.15 -8.37 8.80
C GLN A 13 18.14 -7.24 8.98
N GLN A 14 18.15 -6.28 8.06
CA GLN A 14 17.11 -5.27 7.96
C GLN A 14 15.81 -5.98 7.58
N GLN A 15 14.93 -6.12 8.57
CA GLN A 15 13.52 -6.44 8.36
C GLN A 15 12.95 -5.34 7.47
N GLN A 16 12.57 -5.69 6.23
CA GLN A 16 11.80 -4.81 5.37
C GLN A 16 10.42 -4.63 6.00
N GLN A 17 10.27 -3.61 6.84
CA GLN A 17 8.96 -3.13 7.27
C GLN A 17 8.23 -2.61 6.02
N PRO A 18 6.95 -2.97 5.80
CA PRO A 18 6.18 -2.38 4.72
C PRO A 18 6.11 -0.87 4.93
N GLN A 19 6.78 -0.14 4.04
CA GLN A 19 6.80 1.32 4.05
C GLN A 19 5.36 1.82 3.93
N PRO A 20 4.86 2.65 4.87
CA PRO A 20 3.53 3.23 4.75
C PRO A 20 3.48 4.06 3.47
N GLN A 21 2.56 3.70 2.56
CA GLN A 21 2.32 4.45 1.34
C GLN A 21 2.01 5.90 1.71
N PRO A 22 2.60 6.92 1.05
CA PRO A 22 2.35 8.32 1.37
C PRO A 22 0.85 8.61 1.28
N GLN A 23 0.22 8.89 2.41
CA GLN A 23 -1.17 9.32 2.40
C GLN A 23 -1.20 10.79 1.92
N PRO A 24 -1.99 11.12 0.88
CA PRO A 24 -2.08 12.48 0.41
C PRO A 24 -2.62 13.38 1.54
N ASN A 25 -1.96 14.52 1.77
CA ASN A 25 -2.41 15.51 2.74
C ASN A 25 -3.62 16.26 2.17
N LEU A 26 -4.80 15.70 2.41
CA LEU A 26 -6.06 16.19 1.86
C LEU A 26 -6.78 17.07 2.90
N PRO A 27 -7.46 18.15 2.46
CA PRO A 27 -8.25 18.97 3.36
C PRO A 27 -9.39 18.16 4.00
N PRO A 28 -9.82 18.52 5.22
CA PRO A 28 -10.95 17.88 5.88
C PRO A 28 -12.20 17.84 4.99
N GLY A 29 -12.86 16.68 4.92
CA GLY A 29 -14.05 16.46 4.09
C GLY A 29 -13.77 15.98 2.67
N PHE A 30 -12.50 15.97 2.22
CA PHE A 30 -12.13 15.29 0.99
C PHE A 30 -12.23 13.77 1.19
N ARG A 31 -12.93 13.12 0.27
CA ARG A 31 -13.20 11.68 0.31
C ARG A 31 -13.12 11.10 -1.08
N PHE A 32 -12.92 9.80 -1.13
CA PHE A 32 -13.01 9.05 -2.36
C PHE A 32 -14.50 8.94 -2.76
N HIS A 33 -14.89 9.70 -3.79
CA HIS A 33 -16.24 9.68 -4.35
C HIS A 33 -16.20 9.82 -5.88
N PRO A 34 -15.59 8.84 -6.59
CA PRO A 34 -15.47 8.88 -8.04
C PRO A 34 -16.81 8.60 -8.74
N THR A 35 -16.93 9.07 -9.98
CA THR A 35 -17.97 8.65 -10.93
C THR A 35 -17.67 7.26 -11.52
N ASP A 36 -18.68 6.63 -12.13
CA ASP A 36 -18.53 5.33 -12.79
C ASP A 36 -17.46 5.36 -13.89
N GLU A 37 -17.41 6.44 -14.68
CA GLU A 37 -16.42 6.64 -15.72
C GLU A 37 -15.01 6.73 -15.14
N GLU A 38 -14.83 7.49 -14.06
CA GLU A 38 -13.54 7.62 -13.40
C GLU A 38 -13.06 6.29 -12.81
N LEU A 39 -13.96 5.50 -12.21
CA LEU A 39 -13.64 4.15 -11.72
C LEU A 39 -13.14 3.24 -12.84
N VAL A 40 -13.83 3.21 -13.98
CA VAL A 40 -13.48 2.34 -15.10
C VAL A 40 -12.18 2.79 -15.76
N VAL A 41 -12.08 4.07 -16.12
CA VAL A 41 -10.97 4.58 -16.94
C VAL A 41 -9.68 4.73 -16.14
N HIS A 42 -9.76 5.25 -14.91
CA HIS A 42 -8.58 5.59 -14.14
C HIS A 42 -8.13 4.50 -13.16
N TYR A 43 -9.01 3.59 -12.75
CA TYR A 43 -8.66 2.52 -11.82
C TYR A 43 -8.67 1.15 -12.49
N LEU A 44 -9.83 0.69 -12.99
CA LEU A 44 -9.94 -0.67 -13.52
C LEU A 44 -9.09 -0.88 -14.77
N LYS A 45 -9.23 -0.02 -15.78
CA LYS A 45 -8.46 -0.13 -17.03
C LYS A 45 -6.96 -0.05 -16.78
N LYS A 46 -6.52 0.87 -15.92
CA LYS A 46 -5.10 1.00 -15.58
C LYS A 46 -4.58 -0.22 -14.84
N LYS A 47 -5.35 -0.78 -13.92
CA LYS A 47 -4.99 -2.00 -13.19
C LYS A 47 -4.76 -3.18 -14.12
N VAL A 48 -5.68 -3.43 -15.07
CA VAL A 48 -5.55 -4.57 -16.00
C VAL A 48 -4.42 -4.39 -17.01
N THR A 49 -4.01 -3.15 -17.30
CA THR A 49 -2.86 -2.86 -18.17
C THR A 49 -1.54 -2.71 -17.40
N SER A 50 -1.52 -2.99 -16.09
CA SER A 50 -0.37 -2.75 -15.20
C SER A 50 0.17 -1.32 -15.27
N ALA A 51 -0.70 -0.35 -15.54
CA ALA A 51 -0.34 1.06 -15.59
C ALA A 51 -0.41 1.69 -14.19
N PRO A 52 0.39 2.73 -13.90
CA PRO A 52 0.37 3.40 -12.60
C PRO A 52 -1.02 3.93 -12.23
N LEU A 53 -1.51 3.52 -11.06
CA LEU A 53 -2.76 4.02 -10.49
C LEU A 53 -2.55 5.44 -9.93
N PRO A 54 -3.56 6.34 -10.01
CA PRO A 54 -3.45 7.68 -9.43
C PRO A 54 -3.18 7.65 -7.93
N VAL A 55 -3.82 6.72 -7.21
CA VAL A 55 -3.58 6.45 -5.79
C VAL A 55 -3.93 4.99 -5.49
N ALA A 56 -3.16 4.34 -4.61
CA ALA A 56 -3.37 2.93 -4.23
C ALA A 56 -4.39 2.79 -3.08
N ILE A 57 -5.62 3.28 -3.29
CA ILE A 57 -6.69 3.27 -2.27
C ILE A 57 -7.59 2.02 -2.34
N ILE A 58 -7.64 1.34 -3.48
CA ILE A 58 -8.46 0.13 -3.66
C ILE A 58 -7.62 -1.11 -3.32
N ALA A 59 -8.01 -1.83 -2.27
CA ALA A 59 -7.34 -3.06 -1.83
C ALA A 59 -7.56 -4.24 -2.80
N GLU A 60 -6.61 -5.17 -2.83
CA GLU A 60 -6.74 -6.43 -3.55
C GLU A 60 -7.21 -7.54 -2.62
N ILE A 61 -8.37 -8.12 -2.93
CA ILE A 61 -9.02 -9.13 -2.08
C ILE A 61 -9.82 -10.09 -2.96
N GLU A 62 -9.77 -11.37 -2.62
CA GLU A 62 -10.65 -12.39 -3.18
C GLU A 62 -12.07 -12.27 -2.56
N LEU A 63 -12.87 -11.35 -3.09
CA LEU A 63 -14.15 -10.94 -2.50
C LEU A 63 -15.09 -12.11 -2.18
N TYR A 64 -15.13 -13.16 -3.00
CA TYR A 64 -16.04 -14.30 -2.83
C TYR A 64 -15.66 -15.28 -1.71
N LYS A 65 -14.51 -15.09 -1.04
CA LYS A 65 -14.10 -15.90 0.11
C LYS A 65 -14.62 -15.36 1.45
N PHE A 66 -15.23 -14.18 1.44
CA PHE A 66 -15.62 -13.47 2.65
C PHE A 66 -17.12 -13.20 2.65
N ASP A 67 -17.72 -13.21 3.84
CA ASP A 67 -19.06 -12.69 4.00
C ASP A 67 -19.05 -11.15 3.89
N PRO A 68 -20.15 -10.51 3.44
CA PRO A 68 -20.19 -9.06 3.22
C PRO A 68 -19.81 -8.20 4.43
N TRP A 69 -20.05 -8.68 5.65
CA TRP A 69 -19.74 -8.00 6.90
C TRP A 69 -18.31 -8.25 7.41
N GLU A 70 -17.58 -9.19 6.81
CA GLU A 70 -16.18 -9.47 7.15
C GLU A 70 -15.21 -8.55 6.39
N LEU A 71 -15.71 -7.86 5.36
CA LEU A 71 -14.91 -6.88 4.64
C LEU A 71 -14.57 -5.71 5.58
N PRO A 72 -13.33 -5.18 5.51
CA PRO A 72 -12.94 -4.01 6.31
C PRO A 72 -13.94 -2.87 6.12
N GLY A 73 -14.62 -2.50 7.21
CA GLY A 73 -15.49 -1.34 7.26
C GLY A 73 -14.69 -0.05 7.18
N THR A 74 -15.28 0.98 6.56
CA THR A 74 -14.72 2.34 6.42
C THR A 74 -14.52 3.04 7.74
#